data_AF-A0AAU5NNU6-F1
#
_entry.id   AF-A0AAU5NNU6-F1
#
_cell.length_a   1.000
_cell.length_b   1.000
_cell.length_c   1.000
_cell.angle_alpha   90.00
_cell.angle_beta   90.00
_cell.angle_gamma   90.00
#
_symmetry.space_group_name_H-M   'P 1'
#
loop_
_entity.id
_entity.type
_entity.pdbx_description
1 polymer ?
#
loop_
_entity_poly.entity_id
_entity_poly.type
_entity_poly.pdbx_seq_one_letter_code
_entity_poly.pdbx_strand_id
1 'polypeptide(L)'
;MDVPATRSADDGTPGGEGRWFALPRQPERPNAATEGEPRPAVAPGGHLGPLQRSAPAGEASPDAVLVRRTMAEVAPVADEFTSYFYATLFVRHPDLRALFPPAMNVQRDRLLKALLTAAERIDDAPFLIEYLQNLGLGHRKYGTRAEHYPAVGECLLGALSRYAGAVWDGRTEAAWVRTYTRLSQVMIDAAAADELRAPALWHAEVVSHELRTPDVAILTVRPDQPYAFRAGQYTSLETPWWPRIWRHYSFASAPRSDGLLTFHVKAVPAGWVSTALVHRVRPGDVLRLGQATGSMTVDHNRGSGLLCLCGGTGIAPVKALVEEAAEHGRRRPVEVFYGARSVHDLYDIETMRGLQRAHSWLEVRPVIDRNGLTQLPDALRTFGPWTDCDACVAGPPGLIRSAVKALREAGVSRERIRHDAVEELVVPGR
;
A
#
# COMPACT_ATOMS: atom_id res chain seq x y z
N MET A 1 51.20 -30.07 12.97
CA MET A 1 51.39 -30.63 14.31
C MET A 1 50.01 -30.85 14.91
N ASP A 2 49.60 -32.11 14.78
CA ASP A 2 48.79 -32.95 15.67
C ASP A 2 47.36 -32.54 16.09
N VAL A 3 46.42 -33.22 15.44
CA VAL A 3 45.19 -33.81 16.02
C VAL A 3 45.57 -35.26 16.43
N PRO A 4 45.06 -35.85 17.53
CA PRO A 4 43.84 -36.70 17.46
C PRO A 4 42.98 -36.63 18.76
N ALA A 5 41.64 -36.70 18.73
CA ALA A 5 40.71 -37.79 18.34
C ALA A 5 40.87 -39.10 19.14
N THR A 6 39.82 -39.47 19.91
CA THR A 6 39.35 -40.85 20.21
C THR A 6 37.99 -40.74 20.93
N ARG A 7 36.86 -41.22 20.36
CA ARG A 7 36.30 -42.61 20.38
C ARG A 7 35.87 -43.05 21.79
N SER A 8 34.76 -43.74 22.05
CA SER A 8 33.70 -44.40 21.27
C SER A 8 32.60 -44.89 22.27
N ALA A 9 31.43 -45.23 21.72
CA ALA A 9 30.43 -46.27 22.09
C ALA A 9 30.64 -47.08 23.40
N ASP A 10 29.63 -47.59 24.13
CA ASP A 10 28.40 -48.28 23.68
C ASP A 10 27.50 -48.66 24.89
N ASP A 11 26.25 -48.99 24.58
CA ASP A 11 25.31 -49.92 25.24
C ASP A 11 24.94 -49.88 26.75
N GLY A 12 23.61 -49.95 26.99
CA GLY A 12 23.05 -50.64 28.16
C GLY A 12 21.80 -50.05 28.82
N THR A 13 20.64 -50.10 28.15
CA THR A 13 19.29 -50.05 28.79
C THR A 13 19.04 -51.33 29.63
N PRO A 14 18.16 -51.33 30.66
CA PRO A 14 16.71 -51.31 30.42
C PRO A 14 15.80 -50.68 31.50
N GLY A 15 14.56 -50.33 31.08
CA GLY A 15 13.35 -50.59 31.88
C GLY A 15 12.43 -49.41 32.22
N GLY A 16 11.17 -49.47 31.75
CA GLY A 16 9.99 -48.85 32.39
C GLY A 16 9.49 -47.53 31.77
N GLU A 17 8.70 -47.56 30.68
CA GLU A 17 7.22 -47.54 30.67
C GLU A 17 6.57 -46.14 30.80
N GLY A 18 5.74 -45.76 29.81
CA GLY A 18 4.84 -44.60 29.90
C GLY A 18 4.45 -43.91 28.58
N ARG A 19 3.83 -44.67 27.66
CA ARG A 19 3.27 -44.22 26.35
C ARG A 19 2.14 -43.19 26.46
N TRP A 20 2.16 -42.13 25.63
CA TRP A 20 0.95 -41.49 25.04
C TRP A 20 1.28 -40.75 23.72
N PHE A 21 1.00 -41.39 22.57
CA PHE A 21 0.75 -40.74 21.27
C PHE A 21 -0.16 -41.67 20.45
N ALA A 22 -1.35 -41.21 20.05
CA ALA A 22 -2.11 -41.80 18.95
C ALA A 22 -3.24 -40.88 18.45
N LEU A 23 -3.21 -40.59 17.14
CA LEU A 23 -4.33 -40.23 16.26
C LEU A 23 -3.99 -40.83 14.87
N PRO A 24 -4.91 -40.98 13.90
CA PRO A 24 -6.38 -41.02 13.96
C PRO A 24 -6.96 -42.27 13.22
N ARG A 25 -8.27 -42.55 13.36
CA ARG A 25 -9.02 -43.39 12.41
C ARG A 25 -10.47 -42.90 12.23
N GLN A 26 -10.88 -42.85 10.96
CA GLN A 26 -12.24 -42.97 10.43
C GLN A 26 -12.13 -43.91 9.20
N PRO A 27 -13.21 -44.52 8.65
CA PRO A 27 -14.63 -44.11 8.71
C PRO A 27 -15.65 -45.26 8.91
N GLU A 28 -16.94 -44.92 9.09
CA GLU A 28 -18.09 -45.53 8.37
C GLU A 28 -19.44 -44.88 8.76
N ARG A 29 -20.36 -44.78 7.78
CA ARG A 29 -21.78 -44.37 7.92
C ARG A 29 -22.68 -45.63 7.87
N PRO A 30 -23.97 -45.61 8.29
CA PRO A 30 -25.07 -45.17 7.41
C PRO A 30 -26.32 -44.50 8.06
N ASN A 31 -26.93 -43.58 7.28
CA ASN A 31 -28.36 -43.24 6.99
C ASN A 31 -29.46 -43.29 8.09
N ALA A 32 -30.24 -42.23 8.36
CA ALA A 32 -31.44 -41.69 7.67
C ALA A 32 -32.62 -41.74 8.67
N ALA A 33 -33.67 -40.91 8.75
CA ALA A 33 -34.13 -39.69 8.12
C ALA A 33 -35.24 -39.12 9.03
N THR A 34 -35.47 -37.81 9.07
CA THR A 34 -36.83 -37.24 9.23
C THR A 34 -36.86 -35.79 8.74
N GLU A 35 -37.92 -35.48 8.01
CA GLU A 35 -38.17 -34.32 7.15
C GLU A 35 -38.64 -33.07 7.92
N GLY A 36 -38.51 -31.89 7.30
CA GLY A 36 -39.06 -30.63 7.83
C GLY A 36 -38.73 -29.36 7.04
N GLU A 37 -39.41 -29.21 5.89
CA GLU A 37 -39.82 -27.97 5.20
C GLU A 37 -38.84 -27.03 4.42
N PRO A 38 -39.33 -26.40 3.33
CA PRO A 38 -38.50 -25.89 2.23
C PRO A 38 -38.24 -24.38 2.30
N ARG A 39 -36.99 -23.98 2.04
CA ARG A 39 -36.61 -22.57 1.81
C ARG A 39 -36.98 -22.14 0.38
N PRO A 40 -37.63 -20.97 0.18
CA PRO A 40 -38.12 -20.56 -1.13
C PRO A 40 -36.99 -20.04 -2.03
N ALA A 41 -37.14 -20.34 -3.32
CA ALA A 41 -36.34 -19.82 -4.42
C ALA A 41 -36.57 -18.32 -4.61
N VAL A 42 -35.49 -17.56 -4.81
CA VAL A 42 -35.55 -16.13 -5.17
C VAL A 42 -35.33 -16.01 -6.68
N ALA A 43 -36.40 -15.70 -7.40
CA ALA A 43 -36.36 -15.26 -8.79
C ALA A 43 -36.14 -13.72 -8.85
N PRO A 44 -35.61 -13.19 -9.98
CA PRO A 44 -35.17 -11.80 -10.08
C PRO A 44 -36.27 -10.88 -10.60
N GLY A 45 -36.35 -9.66 -10.05
CA GLY A 45 -37.14 -8.55 -10.62
C GLY A 45 -38.01 -7.84 -9.59
N GLY A 46 -37.70 -6.57 -9.31
CA GLY A 46 -38.53 -5.73 -8.45
C GLY A 46 -37.93 -4.36 -8.16
N HIS A 47 -38.22 -3.40 -9.04
CA HIS A 47 -38.31 -1.95 -8.82
C HIS A 47 -37.26 -1.21 -7.96
N LEU A 48 -36.54 -0.31 -8.64
CA LEU A 48 -35.84 0.84 -8.07
C LEU A 48 -36.82 1.68 -7.23
N GLY A 49 -36.80 1.48 -5.91
CA GLY A 49 -37.34 2.43 -4.95
C GLY A 49 -36.52 3.73 -5.01
N PRO A 50 -37.13 4.90 -4.74
CA PRO A 50 -36.43 6.17 -4.76
C PRO A 50 -35.23 6.12 -3.81
N LEU A 51 -34.09 6.64 -4.29
CA LEU A 51 -32.84 6.82 -3.55
C LEU A 51 -33.16 7.14 -2.09
N GLN A 52 -32.84 6.18 -1.21
CA GLN A 52 -33.00 6.33 0.22
C GLN A 52 -32.15 7.55 0.60
N ARG A 53 -32.84 8.65 0.93
CA ARG A 53 -32.22 9.89 1.38
C ARG A 53 -31.23 9.53 2.47
N SER A 54 -29.98 9.94 2.30
CA SER A 54 -28.99 10.02 3.37
C SER A 54 -29.67 10.55 4.63
N ALA A 55 -29.57 9.80 5.72
CA ALA A 55 -30.07 10.22 7.03
C ALA A 55 -29.60 11.65 7.33
N PRO A 56 -30.41 12.49 8.00
CA PRO A 56 -29.96 13.80 8.42
C PRO A 56 -28.69 13.62 9.27
N ALA A 57 -27.68 14.47 9.04
CA ALA A 57 -26.50 14.52 9.89
C ALA A 57 -26.98 14.66 11.34
N GLY A 58 -26.72 13.64 12.16
CA GLY A 58 -27.00 13.72 13.60
C GLY A 58 -26.30 14.95 14.19
N GLU A 59 -26.88 15.54 15.22
CA GLU A 59 -26.22 16.63 15.95
C GLU A 59 -24.80 16.19 16.36
N ALA A 60 -23.82 17.07 16.13
CA ALA A 60 -22.43 16.79 16.47
C ALA A 60 -22.31 16.51 17.97
N SER A 61 -21.52 15.52 18.36
CA SER A 61 -21.32 15.21 19.78
C SER A 61 -20.69 16.40 20.52
N PRO A 62 -20.90 16.55 21.84
CA PRO A 62 -20.29 17.64 22.61
C PRO A 62 -18.77 17.72 22.45
N ASP A 63 -18.10 16.56 22.40
CA ASP A 63 -16.65 16.48 22.19
C ASP A 63 -16.28 16.90 20.76
N ALA A 64 -17.07 16.52 19.75
CA ALA A 64 -16.85 16.93 18.37
C ALA A 64 -16.90 18.44 18.18
N VAL A 65 -17.85 19.12 18.83
CA VAL A 65 -17.97 20.58 18.76
C VAL A 65 -16.70 21.26 19.31
N LEU A 66 -16.21 20.81 20.46
CA LEU A 66 -15.02 21.37 21.11
C LEU A 66 -13.74 21.10 20.30
N VAL A 67 -13.57 19.87 19.80
CA VAL A 67 -12.43 19.47 18.98
C VAL A 67 -12.39 20.25 17.67
N ARG A 68 -13.52 20.35 16.95
CA ARG A 68 -13.60 21.10 15.69
C ARG A 68 -13.35 22.59 15.91
N ARG A 69 -13.89 23.18 16.99
CA ARG A 69 -13.64 24.58 17.35
C ARG A 69 -12.16 24.84 17.62
N THR A 70 -11.50 23.93 18.35
CA THR A 70 -10.05 24.02 18.61
C THR A 70 -9.27 23.98 17.30
N MET A 71 -9.60 23.03 16.39
CA MET A 71 -8.90 22.91 15.11
C MET A 71 -9.12 24.12 14.19
N ALA A 72 -10.29 24.75 14.24
CA ALA A 72 -10.57 25.98 13.49
C ALA A 72 -9.69 27.17 13.94
N GLU A 73 -9.33 27.24 15.22
CA GLU A 73 -8.41 28.26 15.75
C GLU A 73 -6.95 27.94 15.42
N VAL A 74 -6.57 26.66 15.40
CA VAL A 74 -5.20 26.23 15.07
C VAL A 74 -4.89 26.31 13.57
N ALA A 75 -5.87 26.08 12.69
CA ALA A 75 -5.65 25.98 11.25
C ALA A 75 -4.93 27.19 10.61
N PRO A 76 -5.22 28.46 10.98
CA PRO A 76 -4.50 29.63 10.45
C PRO A 76 -3.03 29.74 10.89
N VAL A 77 -2.63 29.06 11.98
CA VAL A 77 -1.29 29.11 12.59
C VAL A 77 -0.65 27.71 12.67
N ALA A 78 -0.99 26.85 11.72
CA ALA A 78 -0.68 25.43 11.78
C ALA A 78 0.83 25.13 11.68
N ASP A 79 1.59 25.99 10.98
CA ASP A 79 3.03 25.85 10.83
C ASP A 79 3.75 26.08 12.17
N GLU A 80 3.38 27.14 12.90
CA GLU A 80 3.90 27.41 14.24
C GLU A 80 3.47 26.33 15.23
N PHE A 81 2.20 25.93 15.19
CA PHE A 81 1.65 24.87 16.06
C PHE A 81 2.41 23.54 15.88
N THR A 82 2.55 23.05 14.65
CA THR A 82 3.24 21.77 14.40
C THR A 82 4.73 21.87 14.72
N SER A 83 5.36 23.01 14.46
CA SER A 83 6.76 23.26 14.83
C SER A 83 6.97 23.22 16.33
N TYR A 84 6.09 23.88 17.10
CA TYR A 84 6.13 23.86 18.56
C TYR A 84 5.88 22.47 19.13
N PHE A 85 4.91 21.73 18.58
CA PHE A 85 4.63 20.35 18.96
C PHE A 85 5.89 19.47 18.83
N TYR A 86 6.53 19.44 17.66
CA TYR A 86 7.72 18.60 17.45
C TYR A 86 8.93 19.08 18.27
N ALA A 87 9.11 20.40 18.42
CA ALA A 87 10.17 20.92 19.28
C ALA A 87 9.99 20.44 20.72
N THR A 88 8.76 20.53 21.25
CA THR A 88 8.42 20.05 22.60
C THR A 88 8.63 18.56 22.73
N LEU A 89 8.15 17.78 21.74
CA LEU A 89 8.30 16.32 21.73
C LEU A 89 9.77 15.89 21.80
N PHE A 90 10.64 16.48 20.98
CA PHE A 90 12.05 16.09 20.94
C PHE A 90 12.89 16.66 22.08
N VAL A 91 12.48 17.77 22.70
CA VAL A 91 13.12 18.27 23.93
C VAL A 91 12.76 17.41 25.13
N ARG A 92 11.49 16.99 25.27
CA ARG A 92 11.03 16.18 26.41
C ARG A 92 11.33 14.69 26.26
N HIS A 93 11.29 14.18 25.03
CA HIS A 93 11.46 12.76 24.70
C HIS A 93 12.46 12.59 23.54
N PRO A 94 13.76 12.85 23.78
CA PRO A 94 14.78 12.85 22.72
C PRO A 94 14.91 11.51 21.99
N ASP A 95 14.66 10.38 22.67
CA ASP A 95 14.72 9.03 22.06
C ASP A 95 13.72 8.85 20.91
N LEU A 96 12.58 9.56 20.94
CA LEU A 96 11.57 9.49 19.89
C LEU A 96 12.06 10.09 18.58
N ARG A 97 13.12 10.91 18.59
CA ARG A 97 13.65 11.56 17.37
C ARG A 97 14.04 10.54 16.29
N ALA A 98 14.50 9.36 16.69
CA ALA A 98 14.93 8.28 15.78
C ALA A 98 13.78 7.64 14.98
N LEU A 99 12.52 7.87 15.38
CA LEU A 99 11.34 7.38 14.66
C LEU A 99 10.98 8.27 13.47
N PHE A 100 11.49 9.50 13.43
CA PHE A 100 11.12 10.51 12.44
C PHE A 100 12.22 10.76 11.41
N PRO A 101 11.87 11.16 10.17
CA PRO A 101 12.86 11.51 9.15
C PRO A 101 13.75 12.70 9.55
N PRO A 102 14.93 12.84 8.96
CA PRO A 102 15.77 14.04 9.11
C PRO A 102 15.03 15.34 8.73
N ALA A 103 14.35 15.35 7.59
CA ALA A 103 13.52 16.47 7.16
C ALA A 103 12.08 16.34 7.64
N MET A 104 11.59 17.41 8.29
CA MET A 104 10.33 17.40 9.03
C MET A 104 9.18 18.15 8.34
N ASN A 105 9.41 18.89 7.26
CA ASN A 105 8.37 19.66 6.56
C ASN A 105 7.17 18.78 6.16
N VAL A 106 7.42 17.74 5.36
CA VAL A 106 6.38 16.79 4.92
C VAL A 106 5.71 16.09 6.11
N GLN A 107 6.47 15.85 7.17
CA GLN A 107 5.96 15.17 8.37
C GLN A 107 5.04 16.08 9.20
N ARG A 108 5.28 17.39 9.23
CA ARG A 108 4.39 18.39 9.83
C ARG A 108 3.06 18.46 9.08
N ASP A 109 3.11 18.54 7.75
CA ASP A 109 1.90 18.57 6.90
C ASP A 109 1.04 17.32 7.10
N ARG A 110 1.67 16.14 7.17
CA ARG A 110 0.99 14.86 7.41
C ARG A 110 0.29 14.81 8.75
N LEU A 111 0.95 15.26 9.81
CA LEU A 111 0.36 15.33 11.15
C LEU A 111 -0.86 16.25 11.14
N LEU A 112 -0.72 17.46 10.60
CA LEU A 112 -1.81 18.43 10.52
C LEU A 112 -3.00 17.86 9.73
N LYS A 113 -2.76 17.29 8.56
CA LYS A 113 -3.80 16.66 7.74
C LYS A 113 -4.53 15.55 8.49
N ALA A 114 -3.80 14.70 9.22
CA ALA A 114 -4.39 13.62 10.01
C ALA A 114 -5.26 14.16 11.15
N LEU A 115 -4.80 15.19 11.88
CA LEU A 115 -5.56 15.84 12.94
C LEU A 115 -6.84 16.50 12.42
N LEU A 116 -6.74 17.25 11.31
CA LEU A 116 -7.91 17.87 10.66
C LEU A 116 -8.92 16.83 10.20
N THR A 117 -8.45 15.77 9.53
CA THR A 117 -9.31 14.67 9.06
C THR A 117 -10.05 14.01 10.23
N ALA A 118 -9.33 13.72 11.31
CA ALA A 118 -9.91 13.11 12.51
C ALA A 118 -10.93 14.04 13.19
N ALA A 119 -10.66 15.34 13.27
CA ALA A 119 -11.57 16.32 13.85
C ALA A 119 -12.84 16.54 13.01
N GLU A 120 -12.71 16.63 11.68
CA GLU A 120 -13.86 16.74 10.78
C GLU A 120 -14.77 15.51 10.88
N ARG A 121 -14.17 14.32 10.92
CA ARG A 121 -14.87 13.02 10.85
C ARG A 121 -15.05 12.32 12.19
N ILE A 122 -14.91 13.04 13.31
CA ILE A 122 -14.94 12.48 14.66
C ILE A 122 -16.24 11.71 15.00
N ASP A 123 -17.39 12.14 14.45
CA ASP A 123 -18.70 11.48 14.65
C ASP A 123 -18.97 10.38 13.60
N ASP A 124 -18.12 10.23 12.57
CA ASP A 124 -18.21 9.18 11.57
C ASP A 124 -17.33 7.99 11.98
N ALA A 125 -17.84 7.22 12.94
CA ALA A 125 -17.09 6.12 13.54
C ALA A 125 -16.59 5.06 12.53
N PRO A 126 -17.39 4.58 11.56
CA PRO A 126 -16.91 3.60 10.58
C PRO A 126 -15.71 4.10 9.78
N PHE A 127 -15.80 5.31 9.24
CA PHE A 127 -14.69 5.91 8.49
C PHE A 127 -13.46 6.11 9.37
N LEU A 128 -13.65 6.67 10.56
CA LEU A 128 -12.55 7.04 11.44
C LEU A 128 -11.80 5.80 11.97
N ILE A 129 -12.52 4.73 12.31
CA ILE A 129 -11.92 3.47 12.74
C ILE A 129 -11.07 2.89 11.61
N GLU A 130 -11.60 2.79 10.39
CA GLU A 130 -10.86 2.28 9.23
C GLU A 130 -9.60 3.13 8.94
N TYR A 131 -9.75 4.45 8.95
CA TYR A 131 -8.65 5.39 8.74
C TYR A 131 -7.54 5.23 9.79
N LEU A 132 -7.90 5.15 11.08
CA LEU A 132 -6.95 5.00 12.18
C LEU A 132 -6.29 3.63 12.22
N GLN A 133 -7.04 2.57 11.90
CA GLN A 133 -6.46 1.23 11.77
C GLN A 133 -5.35 1.25 10.72
N ASN A 134 -5.63 1.77 9.51
CA ASN A 134 -4.63 1.90 8.46
C ASN A 134 -3.43 2.76 8.87
N LEU A 135 -3.66 3.84 9.61
CA LEU A 135 -2.59 4.69 10.14
C LEU A 135 -1.72 3.94 11.17
N GLY A 136 -2.34 3.19 12.09
CA GLY A 136 -1.64 2.37 13.09
C GLY A 136 -0.78 1.28 12.45
N LEU A 137 -1.31 0.57 11.45
CA LEU A 137 -0.55 -0.38 10.63
C LEU A 137 0.66 0.30 9.97
N GLY A 138 0.44 1.45 9.34
CA GLY A 138 1.49 2.23 8.68
C GLY A 138 2.58 2.73 9.62
N HIS A 139 2.29 2.88 10.91
CA HIS A 139 3.26 3.31 11.93
C HIS A 139 4.23 2.19 12.36
N ARG A 140 3.85 0.92 12.23
CA ARG A 140 4.66 -0.22 12.69
C ARG A 140 6.08 -0.19 12.10
N LYS A 141 6.21 0.07 10.80
CA LYS A 141 7.52 0.10 10.10
C LYS A 141 8.49 1.17 10.60
N TYR A 142 8.01 2.18 11.32
CA TYR A 142 8.86 3.21 11.94
C TYR A 142 9.40 2.79 13.30
N GLY A 143 8.89 1.68 13.88
CA GLY A 143 9.20 1.24 15.24
C GLY A 143 8.28 1.86 16.29
N THR A 144 7.11 2.37 15.90
CA THR A 144 6.14 2.94 16.85
C THR A 144 5.55 1.85 17.73
N ARG A 145 5.56 2.06 19.05
CA ARG A 145 5.06 1.15 20.08
C ARG A 145 4.03 1.86 20.94
N ALA A 146 3.21 1.10 21.68
CA ALA A 146 2.18 1.65 22.56
C ALA A 146 2.75 2.67 23.57
N GLU A 147 3.96 2.42 24.09
CA GLU A 147 4.67 3.29 25.04
C GLU A 147 5.01 4.70 24.49
N HIS A 148 5.00 4.90 23.17
CA HIS A 148 5.28 6.20 22.57
C HIS A 148 4.07 7.14 22.55
N TYR A 149 2.85 6.61 22.59
CA TYR A 149 1.63 7.41 22.45
C TYR A 149 1.42 8.42 23.61
N PRO A 150 1.62 8.06 24.89
CA PRO A 150 1.45 9.02 25.98
C PRO A 150 2.29 10.30 25.82
N ALA A 151 3.55 10.19 25.41
CA ALA A 151 4.45 11.32 25.14
C ALA A 151 3.93 12.22 24.01
N VAL A 152 3.42 11.62 22.94
CA VAL A 152 2.81 12.34 21.82
C VAL A 152 1.54 13.07 22.28
N GLY A 153 0.68 12.41 23.05
CA GLY A 153 -0.55 13.00 23.60
C GLY A 153 -0.27 14.21 24.48
N GLU A 154 0.66 14.08 25.43
CA GLU A 154 1.07 15.18 26.31
C GLU A 154 1.54 16.40 25.52
N CYS A 155 2.47 16.20 24.57
CA CYS A 155 3.02 17.29 23.77
C CYS A 155 1.97 17.91 22.84
N LEU A 156 1.05 17.10 22.29
CA LEU A 156 -0.03 17.56 21.42
C LEU A 156 -1.01 18.44 22.20
N LEU A 157 -1.48 17.99 23.37
CA LEU A 157 -2.40 18.76 24.21
C LEU A 157 -1.75 20.06 24.71
N GLY A 158 -0.47 20.02 25.07
CA GLY A 158 0.29 21.23 25.42
C GLY A 158 0.40 22.22 24.26
N ALA A 159 0.57 21.75 23.03
CA ALA A 159 0.58 22.59 21.84
C ALA A 159 -0.83 23.17 21.55
N LEU A 160 -1.88 22.36 21.67
CA LEU A 160 -3.26 22.83 21.47
C LEU A 160 -3.64 23.90 22.49
N SER A 161 -3.33 23.70 23.76
CA SER A 161 -3.56 24.68 24.83
C SER A 161 -2.88 26.03 24.56
N ARG A 162 -1.67 25.99 23.99
CA ARG A 162 -0.91 27.20 23.64
C ARG A 162 -1.50 27.96 22.45
N TYR A 163 -1.91 27.25 21.40
CA TYR A 163 -2.30 27.85 20.12
C TYR A 163 -3.81 28.03 19.93
N ALA A 164 -4.63 27.40 20.78
CA ALA A 164 -6.09 27.57 20.79
C ALA A 164 -6.57 28.27 22.08
N GLY A 165 -5.75 29.18 22.61
CA GLY A 165 -5.96 29.79 23.93
C GLY A 165 -7.28 30.54 24.07
N ALA A 166 -7.90 31.02 22.98
CA ALA A 166 -9.19 31.71 23.05
C ALA A 166 -10.38 30.76 23.32
N VAL A 167 -10.23 29.48 22.98
CA VAL A 167 -11.28 28.46 23.13
C VAL A 167 -10.90 27.32 24.08
N TRP A 168 -9.71 27.38 24.67
CA TRP A 168 -9.21 26.38 25.60
C TRP A 168 -9.73 26.61 27.03
N ASP A 169 -10.63 25.73 27.47
CA ASP A 169 -11.08 25.62 28.86
C ASP A 169 -10.93 24.16 29.36
N GLY A 170 -11.23 23.92 30.64
CA GLY A 170 -11.14 22.56 31.21
C GLY A 170 -12.06 21.53 30.54
N ARG A 171 -13.15 21.95 29.89
CA ARG A 171 -14.03 21.05 29.12
C ARG A 171 -13.40 20.71 27.78
N THR A 172 -12.83 21.69 27.08
CA THR A 172 -12.07 21.49 25.84
C THR A 172 -10.89 20.55 26.08
N GLU A 173 -10.12 20.76 27.14
CA GLU A 173 -9.02 19.87 27.51
C GLU A 173 -9.50 18.43 27.76
N ALA A 174 -10.55 18.25 28.58
CA ALA A 174 -11.10 16.93 28.86
C ALA A 174 -11.64 16.22 27.60
N ALA A 175 -12.24 16.98 26.66
CA ALA A 175 -12.69 16.45 25.38
C ALA A 175 -11.52 15.98 24.51
N TRP A 176 -10.41 16.74 24.48
CA TRP A 176 -9.20 16.34 23.77
C TRP A 176 -8.51 15.12 24.40
N VAL A 177 -8.45 15.03 25.74
CA VAL A 177 -7.93 13.84 26.43
C VAL A 177 -8.72 12.59 26.03
N ARG A 178 -10.06 12.65 26.12
CA ARG A 178 -10.92 11.51 25.73
C ARG A 178 -10.76 11.15 24.25
N THR A 179 -10.76 12.16 23.39
CA THR A 179 -10.60 11.98 21.94
C THR A 179 -9.26 11.33 21.64
N TYR A 180 -8.15 11.92 22.08
CA TYR A 180 -6.81 11.40 21.84
C TYR A 180 -6.67 9.95 22.35
N THR A 181 -7.13 9.67 23.57
CA THR A 181 -7.08 8.33 24.16
C THR A 181 -7.83 7.32 23.29
N ARG A 182 -9.04 7.66 22.83
CA ARG A 182 -9.83 6.78 21.97
C ARG A 182 -9.16 6.55 20.61
N LEU A 183 -8.69 7.61 19.95
CA LEU A 183 -8.08 7.49 18.62
C LEU A 183 -6.77 6.70 18.68
N SER A 184 -5.91 6.98 19.67
CA SER A 184 -4.66 6.26 19.87
C SER A 184 -4.88 4.78 20.19
N GLN A 185 -5.88 4.45 21.02
CA GLN A 185 -6.19 3.06 21.33
C GLN A 185 -6.57 2.25 20.08
N VAL A 186 -7.39 2.81 19.17
CA VAL A 186 -7.73 2.14 17.90
C VAL A 186 -6.47 1.84 17.08
N MET A 187 -5.51 2.76 17.02
CA MET A 187 -4.25 2.56 16.30
C MET A 187 -3.37 1.50 16.98
N ILE A 188 -3.29 1.51 18.31
CA ILE A 188 -2.51 0.56 19.11
C ILE A 188 -3.06 -0.86 18.94
N ASP A 189 -4.38 -1.03 19.06
CA ASP A 189 -5.04 -2.33 18.93
C ASP A 189 -4.88 -2.90 17.53
N ALA A 190 -5.01 -2.05 16.50
CA ALA A 190 -4.79 -2.44 15.11
C ALA A 190 -3.35 -2.92 14.87
N ALA A 191 -2.36 -2.20 15.41
CA ALA A 191 -0.96 -2.56 15.28
C ALA A 191 -0.63 -3.86 16.01
N ALA A 192 -1.17 -4.07 17.21
CA ALA A 192 -0.98 -5.28 18.00
C ALA A 192 -1.63 -6.51 17.33
N ALA A 193 -2.85 -6.36 16.78
CA ALA A 193 -3.52 -7.43 16.05
C ALA A 193 -2.75 -7.83 14.78
N ASP A 194 -2.14 -6.86 14.09
CA ASP A 194 -1.35 -7.10 12.90
C ASP A 194 0.02 -7.75 13.18
N GLU A 195 0.61 -7.44 14.33
CA GLU A 195 1.86 -8.04 14.79
C GLU A 195 1.80 -9.55 14.96
N LEU A 196 0.62 -10.10 15.26
CA LEU A 196 0.39 -11.54 15.32
C LEU A 196 0.40 -12.23 13.95
N ARG A 197 0.29 -11.46 12.86
CA ARG A 197 0.11 -11.98 11.49
C ARG A 197 1.32 -11.74 10.59
N ALA A 198 2.00 -10.61 10.76
CA ALA A 198 3.08 -10.17 9.89
C ALA A 198 4.12 -9.30 10.63
N PRO A 199 5.38 -9.32 10.20
CA PRO A 199 6.38 -8.39 10.71
C PRO A 199 5.98 -6.94 10.36
N ALA A 200 6.58 -5.98 11.07
CA ALA A 200 6.41 -4.56 10.76
C ALA A 200 7.08 -4.14 9.45
N LEU A 201 8.17 -4.83 9.09
CA LEU A 201 8.97 -4.62 7.89
C LEU A 201 9.77 -5.89 7.55
N TRP A 202 10.26 -5.96 6.32
CA TRP A 202 11.17 -6.99 5.83
C TRP A 202 12.52 -6.38 5.51
N HIS A 203 13.60 -7.12 5.72
CA HIS A 203 14.90 -6.76 5.15
C HIS A 203 15.06 -7.49 3.83
N ALA A 204 15.46 -6.78 2.78
CA ALA A 204 15.59 -7.35 1.45
C ALA A 204 16.99 -7.06 0.89
N GLU A 205 17.78 -8.11 0.70
CA GLU A 205 19.10 -8.04 0.09
C GLU A 205 18.96 -7.79 -1.41
N VAL A 206 19.71 -6.81 -1.95
CA VAL A 206 19.79 -6.59 -3.39
C VAL A 206 20.59 -7.73 -4.02
N VAL A 207 19.94 -8.50 -4.89
CA VAL A 207 20.54 -9.62 -5.61
C VAL A 207 21.11 -9.15 -6.95
N SER A 208 20.41 -8.24 -7.62
CA SER A 208 20.88 -7.67 -8.89
C SER A 208 20.46 -6.21 -9.05
N HIS A 209 21.27 -5.48 -9.82
CA HIS A 209 21.08 -4.08 -10.15
C HIS A 209 21.48 -3.86 -11.60
N GLU A 210 20.53 -3.51 -12.46
CA GLU A 210 20.74 -3.32 -13.89
C GLU A 210 20.28 -1.92 -14.32
N LEU A 211 21.19 -1.11 -14.85
CA LEU A 211 20.82 0.16 -15.50
C LEU A 211 20.23 -0.13 -16.88
N ARG A 212 18.97 0.25 -17.08
CA ARG A 212 18.27 0.17 -18.37
C ARG A 212 18.43 1.45 -19.19
N THR A 213 18.51 2.58 -18.50
CA THR A 213 18.85 3.90 -19.03
C THR A 213 19.74 4.61 -18.00
N PRO A 214 20.33 5.78 -18.32
CA PRO A 214 21.05 6.56 -17.32
C PRO A 214 20.19 6.94 -16.10
N ASP A 215 18.86 6.98 -16.22
CA ASP A 215 17.93 7.39 -15.16
C ASP A 215 16.97 6.27 -14.70
N VAL A 216 17.09 5.04 -15.22
CA VAL A 216 16.22 3.91 -14.84
C VAL A 216 17.04 2.67 -14.52
N ALA A 217 16.79 2.10 -13.35
CA ALA A 217 17.37 0.83 -12.91
C ALA A 217 16.29 -0.23 -12.65
N ILE A 218 16.61 -1.49 -12.92
CA ILE A 218 15.87 -2.65 -12.44
C ILE A 218 16.63 -3.25 -11.28
N LEU A 219 15.93 -3.40 -10.15
CA LEU A 219 16.45 -4.01 -8.93
C LEU A 219 15.74 -5.35 -8.72
N THR A 220 16.50 -6.40 -8.43
CA THR A 220 15.95 -7.63 -7.87
C THR A 220 16.42 -7.77 -6.44
N VAL A 221 15.49 -8.02 -5.52
CA VAL A 221 15.80 -8.17 -4.09
C VAL A 221 15.25 -9.49 -3.55
N ARG A 222 15.92 -10.00 -2.52
CA ARG A 222 15.52 -11.19 -1.77
C ARG A 222 15.14 -10.81 -0.35
N PRO A 223 13.85 -10.87 0.01
CA PRO A 223 13.42 -10.75 1.40
C PRO A 223 14.04 -11.81 2.30
N ASP A 224 14.32 -11.45 3.55
CA ASP A 224 14.84 -12.31 4.62
C ASP A 224 13.80 -13.33 5.13
N GLN A 225 12.53 -13.11 4.81
CA GLN A 225 11.41 -13.97 5.17
C GLN A 225 10.30 -13.92 4.10
N PRO A 226 9.32 -14.84 4.11
CA PRO A 226 8.25 -14.86 3.11
C PRO A 226 7.55 -13.51 2.99
N TYR A 227 7.42 -13.04 1.74
CA TYR A 227 6.82 -11.76 1.42
C TYR A 227 5.61 -11.99 0.50
N ALA A 228 4.40 -11.98 1.09
CA ALA A 228 3.17 -12.17 0.35
C ALA A 228 2.75 -10.87 -0.36
N PHE A 229 2.52 -10.95 -1.67
CA PHE A 229 1.98 -9.86 -2.48
C PHE A 229 1.17 -10.40 -3.65
N ARG A 230 0.43 -9.52 -4.32
CA ARG A 230 -0.29 -9.81 -5.58
C ARG A 230 0.24 -8.92 -6.71
N ALA A 231 0.18 -9.38 -7.95
CA ALA A 231 0.55 -8.52 -9.07
C ALA A 231 -0.32 -7.25 -9.11
N GLY A 232 0.31 -6.14 -9.50
CA GLY A 232 -0.29 -4.81 -9.46
C GLY A 232 -0.14 -4.08 -8.12
N GLN A 233 0.23 -4.75 -7.03
CA GLN A 233 0.54 -4.10 -5.75
C GLN A 233 1.90 -3.38 -5.75
N TYR A 234 2.12 -2.60 -4.70
CA TYR A 234 3.37 -1.92 -4.40
C TYR A 234 3.75 -2.08 -2.93
N THR A 235 5.00 -1.74 -2.59
CA THR A 235 5.46 -1.63 -1.21
C THR A 235 6.13 -0.29 -0.98
N SER A 236 6.22 0.14 0.29
CA SER A 236 7.10 1.23 0.66
C SER A 236 8.52 0.70 0.89
N LEU A 237 9.50 1.37 0.32
CA LEU A 237 10.91 1.02 0.39
C LEU A 237 11.70 2.12 1.11
N GLU A 238 12.57 1.73 2.04
CA GLU A 238 13.57 2.57 2.72
C GLU A 238 14.98 2.09 2.34
N THR A 239 15.87 3.04 2.10
CA THR A 239 17.31 2.78 1.84
C THR A 239 18.14 3.07 3.08
N PRO A 240 19.27 2.38 3.30
CA PRO A 240 20.12 2.60 4.48
C PRO A 240 20.72 4.02 4.55
N TRP A 241 20.82 4.73 3.43
CA TRP A 241 21.39 6.08 3.38
C TRP A 241 20.40 7.20 3.71
N TRP A 242 19.10 6.89 3.68
CA TRP A 242 18.02 7.84 3.92
C TRP A 242 16.99 7.20 4.87
N PRO A 243 17.36 6.96 6.14
CA PRO A 243 16.51 6.27 7.09
C PRO A 243 15.21 7.05 7.34
N ARG A 244 14.10 6.32 7.53
CA ARG A 244 12.74 6.84 7.72
C ARG A 244 12.14 7.59 6.53
N ILE A 245 12.82 7.58 5.38
CA ILE A 245 12.34 8.19 4.15
C ILE A 245 11.88 7.10 3.21
N TRP A 246 10.59 6.79 3.31
CA TRP A 246 9.96 5.72 2.57
C TRP A 246 9.38 6.24 1.24
N ARG A 247 9.58 5.48 0.16
CA ARG A 247 8.94 5.74 -1.15
C ARG A 247 8.29 4.49 -1.68
N HIS A 248 7.21 4.65 -2.41
CA HIS A 248 6.43 3.53 -2.93
C HIS A 248 6.97 3.06 -4.27
N TYR A 249 7.13 1.75 -4.42
CA TYR A 249 7.55 1.10 -5.65
C TYR A 249 6.68 -0.13 -5.91
N SER A 250 6.11 -0.18 -7.11
CA SER A 250 5.31 -1.31 -7.57
C SER A 250 6.19 -2.52 -7.86
N PHE A 251 5.66 -3.71 -7.57
CA PHE A 251 6.29 -4.95 -7.99
C PHE A 251 6.28 -5.06 -9.52
N ALA A 252 7.40 -5.48 -10.09
CA ALA A 252 7.63 -5.58 -11.53
C ALA A 252 7.63 -7.03 -12.06
N SER A 253 7.21 -7.97 -11.20
CA SER A 253 7.04 -9.38 -11.51
C SER A 253 5.82 -9.94 -10.78
N ALA A 254 5.24 -11.02 -11.32
CA ALA A 254 4.26 -11.80 -10.57
C ALA A 254 4.91 -12.47 -9.33
N PRO A 255 4.14 -12.90 -8.33
CA PRO A 255 4.66 -13.71 -7.23
C PRO A 255 5.31 -15.00 -7.75
N ARG A 256 6.59 -15.22 -7.41
CA ARG A 256 7.37 -16.38 -7.87
C ARG A 256 7.74 -17.30 -6.72
N SER A 257 7.98 -18.57 -7.03
CA SER A 257 8.40 -19.58 -6.05
C SER A 257 9.81 -19.35 -5.49
N ASP A 258 10.66 -18.58 -6.18
CA ASP A 258 11.98 -18.19 -5.70
C ASP A 258 11.94 -17.07 -4.64
N GLY A 259 10.77 -16.46 -4.41
CA GLY A 259 10.56 -15.38 -3.45
C GLY A 259 11.23 -14.05 -3.83
N LEU A 260 11.78 -13.92 -5.04
CA LEU A 260 12.45 -12.70 -5.48
C LEU A 260 11.43 -11.62 -5.86
N LEU A 261 11.75 -10.37 -5.52
CA LEU A 261 10.94 -9.20 -5.83
C LEU A 261 11.70 -8.32 -6.81
N THR A 262 11.03 -7.87 -7.87
CA THR A 262 11.63 -6.97 -8.87
C THR A 262 11.00 -5.58 -8.78
N PHE A 263 11.81 -4.52 -8.89
CA PHE A 263 11.37 -3.13 -8.91
C PHE A 263 12.00 -2.38 -10.08
N HIS A 264 11.22 -1.55 -10.77
CA HIS A 264 11.77 -0.59 -11.74
C HIS A 264 11.78 0.80 -11.09
N VAL A 265 12.97 1.41 -11.01
CA VAL A 265 13.17 2.67 -10.33
C VAL A 265 13.63 3.71 -11.33
N LYS A 266 12.92 4.83 -11.42
CA LYS A 266 13.35 6.02 -12.16
C LYS A 266 13.93 7.05 -11.20
N ALA A 267 15.15 7.52 -11.46
CA ALA A 267 15.78 8.61 -10.74
C ALA A 267 14.95 9.89 -10.96
N VAL A 268 14.62 10.55 -9.85
CA VAL A 268 13.95 11.86 -9.88
C VAL A 268 15.01 12.90 -9.54
N PRO A 269 15.16 13.99 -10.31
CA PRO A 269 16.11 15.04 -10.00
C PRO A 269 15.99 15.50 -8.53
N ALA A 270 17.13 15.58 -7.84
CA ALA A 270 17.22 15.87 -6.39
C ALA A 270 16.44 14.91 -5.46
N GLY A 271 15.92 13.79 -5.97
CA GLY A 271 15.21 12.79 -5.19
C GLY A 271 16.17 11.93 -4.38
N TRP A 272 16.01 11.93 -3.06
CA TRP A 272 16.94 11.23 -2.15
C TRP A 272 16.95 9.72 -2.35
N VAL A 273 15.77 9.10 -2.31
CA VAL A 273 15.62 7.64 -2.38
C VAL A 273 15.82 7.11 -3.81
N SER A 274 15.18 7.71 -4.81
CA SER A 274 15.26 7.24 -6.19
C SER A 274 16.66 7.38 -6.78
N THR A 275 17.37 8.48 -6.51
CA THR A 275 18.77 8.65 -6.96
C THR A 275 19.69 7.64 -6.29
N ALA A 276 19.49 7.36 -5.00
CA ALA A 276 20.27 6.34 -4.29
C ALA A 276 20.03 4.94 -4.87
N LEU A 277 18.78 4.59 -5.15
CA LEU A 277 18.42 3.30 -5.74
C LEU A 277 18.95 3.10 -7.16
N VAL A 278 19.05 4.16 -7.97
CA VAL A 278 19.54 4.05 -9.36
C VAL A 278 21.06 4.11 -9.45
N HIS A 279 21.71 4.96 -8.66
CA HIS A 279 23.14 5.25 -8.85
C HIS A 279 24.04 4.70 -7.75
N ARG A 280 23.52 4.47 -6.55
CA ARG A 280 24.33 4.09 -5.38
C ARG A 280 24.18 2.63 -4.98
N VAL A 281 22.98 2.07 -5.02
CA VAL A 281 22.71 0.71 -4.53
C VAL A 281 23.50 -0.33 -5.34
N ARG A 282 24.00 -1.36 -4.66
CA ARG A 282 24.76 -2.46 -5.25
C ARG A 282 24.24 -3.80 -4.73
N PRO A 283 24.49 -4.91 -5.46
CA PRO A 283 24.25 -6.24 -4.91
C PRO A 283 24.93 -6.42 -3.55
N GLY A 284 24.21 -7.03 -2.60
CA GLY A 284 24.61 -7.19 -1.20
C GLY A 284 24.14 -6.08 -0.26
N ASP A 285 23.71 -4.92 -0.78
CA ASP A 285 23.05 -3.90 0.06
C ASP A 285 21.70 -4.42 0.58
N VAL A 286 21.32 -4.00 1.79
CA VAL A 286 20.04 -4.38 2.40
C VAL A 286 19.08 -3.18 2.40
N LEU A 287 17.93 -3.36 1.77
CA LEU A 287 16.82 -2.43 1.76
C LEU A 287 15.77 -2.85 2.80
N ARG A 288 14.92 -1.93 3.22
CA ARG A 288 13.76 -2.25 4.06
C ARG A 288 12.47 -2.09 3.29
N LEU A 289 11.59 -3.07 3.37
CA LEU A 289 10.28 -3.08 2.74
C LEU A 289 9.19 -3.01 3.80
N GLY A 290 8.17 -2.19 3.57
CA GLY A 290 6.93 -2.23 4.35
C GLY A 290 6.02 -3.35 3.85
N GLN A 291 4.78 -3.38 4.35
CA GLN A 291 3.77 -4.30 3.84
C GLN A 291 3.40 -4.01 2.37
N ALA A 292 3.02 -5.06 1.64
CA ALA A 292 2.40 -4.92 0.32
C ALA A 292 1.03 -4.24 0.46
N THR A 293 0.76 -3.28 -0.41
CA THR A 293 -0.50 -2.55 -0.49
C THR A 293 -0.79 -2.21 -1.95
N GLY A 294 -1.95 -1.64 -2.23
CA GLY A 294 -2.40 -1.30 -3.57
C GLY A 294 -3.60 -2.14 -4.00
N SER A 295 -4.38 -1.51 -4.87
CA SER A 295 -5.72 -1.95 -5.28
C SER A 295 -5.78 -2.33 -6.76
N MET A 296 -4.68 -2.12 -7.50
CA MET A 296 -4.56 -2.44 -8.93
C MET A 296 -4.37 -3.94 -9.20
N THR A 297 -5.01 -4.80 -8.41
CA THR A 297 -5.01 -6.25 -8.57
C THR A 297 -6.16 -6.68 -9.48
N VAL A 298 -5.97 -7.76 -10.25
CA VAL A 298 -6.99 -8.31 -11.16
C VAL A 298 -7.59 -9.60 -10.59
N ASP A 299 -8.87 -9.82 -10.85
CA ASP A 299 -9.56 -11.08 -10.58
C ASP A 299 -9.47 -12.00 -11.80
N HIS A 300 -8.68 -13.06 -11.68
CA HIS A 300 -8.43 -14.02 -12.76
C HIS A 300 -9.57 -15.03 -12.97
N ASN A 301 -10.59 -15.03 -12.11
CA ASN A 301 -11.76 -15.87 -12.31
C ASN A 301 -12.77 -15.26 -13.30
N ARG A 302 -12.63 -13.97 -13.62
CA ARG A 302 -13.45 -13.29 -14.64
C ARG A 302 -12.90 -13.54 -16.04
N GLY A 303 -13.80 -13.80 -16.99
CA GLY A 303 -13.46 -14.01 -18.41
C GLY A 303 -13.35 -12.73 -19.24
N SER A 304 -13.48 -11.56 -18.62
CA SER A 304 -13.37 -10.25 -19.28
C SER A 304 -11.98 -10.05 -19.90
N GLY A 305 -11.83 -9.16 -20.89
CA GLY A 305 -10.52 -8.73 -21.37
C GLY A 305 -9.76 -7.90 -20.32
N LEU A 306 -8.44 -7.85 -20.34
CA LEU A 306 -7.63 -6.96 -19.50
C LEU A 306 -6.99 -5.88 -20.37
N LEU A 307 -7.27 -4.63 -20.04
CA LEU A 307 -6.72 -3.47 -20.74
C LEU A 307 -5.76 -2.73 -19.82
N CYS A 308 -4.47 -2.71 -20.15
CA CYS A 308 -3.43 -2.06 -19.36
C CYS A 308 -2.93 -0.81 -20.06
N LEU A 309 -2.89 0.30 -19.33
CA LEU A 309 -2.44 1.59 -19.80
C LEU A 309 -1.32 2.06 -18.90
N CYS A 310 -0.13 2.25 -19.46
CA CYS A 310 0.99 2.68 -18.64
C CYS A 310 1.91 3.69 -19.30
N GLY A 311 2.66 4.41 -18.48
CA GLY A 311 3.78 5.21 -18.97
C GLY A 311 4.93 5.33 -17.98
N GLY A 312 6.14 5.49 -18.52
CA GLY A 312 7.38 5.50 -17.74
C GLY A 312 7.57 4.19 -16.96
N THR A 313 7.83 4.27 -15.66
CA THR A 313 7.93 3.11 -14.76
C THR A 313 6.60 2.47 -14.40
N GLY A 314 5.47 3.04 -14.85
CA GLY A 314 4.16 2.39 -14.74
C GLY A 314 4.07 1.04 -15.48
N ILE A 315 5.05 0.73 -16.34
CA ILE A 315 5.17 -0.60 -16.96
C ILE A 315 5.46 -1.71 -15.93
N ALA A 316 6.09 -1.40 -14.79
CA ALA A 316 6.42 -2.40 -13.77
C ALA A 316 5.20 -3.19 -13.29
N PRO A 317 4.16 -2.56 -12.71
CA PRO A 317 3.00 -3.33 -12.26
C PRO A 317 2.19 -3.93 -13.42
N VAL A 318 2.22 -3.33 -14.62
CA VAL A 318 1.58 -3.92 -15.80
C VAL A 318 2.26 -5.22 -16.22
N LYS A 319 3.60 -5.23 -16.24
CA LYS A 319 4.39 -6.45 -16.49
C LYS A 319 4.06 -7.52 -15.46
N ALA A 320 3.98 -7.17 -14.18
CA ALA A 320 3.59 -8.11 -13.13
C ALA A 320 2.20 -8.72 -13.40
N LEU A 321 1.21 -7.90 -13.78
CA LEU A 321 -0.14 -8.37 -14.12
C LEU A 321 -0.16 -9.30 -15.34
N VAL A 322 0.66 -9.00 -16.35
CA VAL A 322 0.79 -9.84 -17.56
C VAL A 322 1.46 -11.17 -17.23
N GLU A 323 2.53 -11.18 -16.42
CA GLU A 323 3.17 -12.40 -15.94
C GLU A 323 2.17 -13.26 -15.13
N GLU A 324 1.40 -12.64 -14.23
CA GLU A 324 0.41 -13.34 -13.40
C GLU A 324 -0.71 -13.93 -14.26
N ALA A 325 -1.18 -13.21 -15.29
CA ALA A 325 -2.16 -13.71 -16.24
C ALA A 325 -1.65 -14.92 -17.05
N ALA A 326 -0.36 -14.97 -17.36
CA ALA A 326 0.26 -16.09 -18.07
C ALA A 326 0.32 -17.37 -17.22
N GLU A 327 0.50 -17.24 -15.90
CA GLU A 327 0.59 -18.37 -14.96
C GLU A 327 -0.78 -19.02 -14.66
N HIS A 328 -1.86 -18.26 -14.64
CA HIS A 328 -3.18 -18.73 -14.18
C HIS A 328 -3.97 -19.57 -15.21
N GLY A 329 -3.39 -19.88 -16.38
CA GLY A 329 -3.93 -20.85 -17.36
C GLY A 329 -5.25 -20.46 -18.07
N ARG A 330 -5.96 -19.42 -17.60
CA ARG A 330 -7.15 -18.85 -18.23
C ARG A 330 -6.73 -17.73 -19.17
N ARG A 331 -6.58 -18.05 -20.45
CA ARG A 331 -6.20 -17.09 -21.50
C ARG A 331 -7.33 -16.07 -21.70
N ARG A 332 -7.23 -14.89 -21.09
CA ARG A 332 -8.02 -13.71 -21.42
C ARG A 332 -7.25 -12.84 -22.42
N PRO A 333 -7.90 -12.14 -23.36
CA PRO A 333 -7.23 -11.13 -24.16
C PRO A 333 -6.62 -10.05 -23.27
N VAL A 334 -5.35 -9.73 -23.46
CA VAL A 334 -4.65 -8.67 -22.74
C VAL A 334 -4.07 -7.67 -23.74
N GLU A 335 -4.47 -6.41 -23.60
CA GLU A 335 -4.02 -5.31 -24.45
C GLU A 335 -3.22 -4.32 -23.60
N VAL A 336 -1.98 -4.05 -23.95
CA VAL A 336 -1.07 -3.15 -23.23
C VAL A 336 -0.76 -1.93 -24.09
N PHE A 337 -1.19 -0.76 -23.67
CA PHE A 337 -0.78 0.52 -24.24
C PHE A 337 0.37 1.10 -23.41
N TYR A 338 1.58 1.04 -23.96
CA TYR A 338 2.78 1.57 -23.30
C TYR A 338 3.15 2.94 -23.86
N GLY A 339 2.70 3.98 -23.17
CA GLY A 339 2.91 5.39 -23.51
C GLY A 339 4.28 5.92 -23.07
N ALA A 340 4.95 6.65 -23.96
CA ALA A 340 6.20 7.33 -23.65
C ALA A 340 6.41 8.60 -24.49
N ARG A 341 7.33 9.48 -24.06
CA ARG A 341 7.64 10.73 -24.80
C ARG A 341 8.57 10.50 -25.98
N SER A 342 9.48 9.56 -25.84
CA SER A 342 10.42 9.15 -26.87
C SER A 342 10.53 7.63 -26.91
N VAL A 343 11.10 7.10 -27.99
CA VAL A 343 11.40 5.67 -28.09
C VAL A 343 12.35 5.21 -26.98
N HIS A 344 13.27 6.09 -26.53
CA HIS A 344 14.21 5.76 -25.46
C HIS A 344 13.52 5.55 -24.10
N ASP A 345 12.41 6.23 -23.86
CA ASP A 345 11.63 6.11 -22.63
C ASP A 345 10.86 4.77 -22.52
N LEU A 346 10.75 4.01 -23.62
CA LEU A 346 10.19 2.65 -23.66
C LEU A 346 11.24 1.60 -23.25
N TYR A 347 11.93 1.83 -22.13
CA TYR A 347 13.14 1.10 -21.73
C TYR A 347 12.95 -0.43 -21.54
N ASP A 348 11.72 -0.89 -21.28
CA ASP A 348 11.41 -2.32 -21.07
C ASP A 348 10.56 -2.93 -22.20
N ILE A 349 10.48 -2.26 -23.37
CA ILE A 349 9.65 -2.72 -24.49
C ILE A 349 10.05 -4.09 -25.02
N GLU A 350 11.34 -4.41 -25.03
CA GLU A 350 11.81 -5.70 -25.54
C GLU A 350 11.40 -6.88 -24.64
N THR A 351 11.36 -6.67 -23.32
CA THR A 351 10.80 -7.64 -22.37
C THR A 351 9.33 -7.91 -22.68
N MET A 352 8.54 -6.83 -22.87
CA MET A 352 7.11 -6.94 -23.18
C MET A 352 6.86 -7.61 -24.55
N ARG A 353 7.66 -7.29 -25.57
CA ARG A 353 7.62 -7.95 -26.88
C ARG A 353 8.00 -9.44 -26.78
N GLY A 354 8.91 -9.79 -25.87
CA GLY A 354 9.22 -11.18 -25.54
C GLY A 354 8.00 -11.92 -25.02
N LEU A 355 7.28 -11.34 -24.06
CA LEU A 355 6.02 -11.88 -23.54
C LEU A 355 4.96 -12.02 -24.63
N GLN A 356 4.80 -11.01 -25.50
CA GLN A 356 3.85 -11.06 -26.62
C GLN A 356 4.16 -12.22 -27.58
N ARG A 357 5.44 -12.45 -27.91
CA ARG A 357 5.83 -13.59 -28.75
C ARG A 357 5.54 -14.94 -28.09
N ALA A 358 5.64 -15.02 -26.77
CA ALA A 358 5.35 -16.24 -26.02
C ALA A 358 3.84 -16.48 -25.85
N HIS A 359 3.01 -15.44 -25.96
CA HIS A 359 1.60 -15.48 -25.60
C HIS A 359 0.72 -14.81 -26.66
N SER A 360 0.03 -15.62 -27.47
CA SER A 360 -0.83 -15.15 -28.57
C SER A 360 -2.07 -14.35 -28.12
N TRP A 361 -2.38 -14.34 -26.82
CA TRP A 361 -3.48 -13.57 -26.23
C TRP A 361 -3.05 -12.17 -25.75
N LEU A 362 -1.75 -11.86 -25.79
CA LEU A 362 -1.17 -10.59 -25.38
C LEU A 362 -0.83 -9.75 -26.61
N GLU A 363 -1.23 -8.49 -26.59
CA GLU A 363 -0.86 -7.49 -27.58
C GLU A 363 -0.27 -6.25 -26.87
N VAL A 364 0.92 -5.83 -27.29
CA VAL A 364 1.67 -4.70 -26.71
C VAL A 364 1.82 -3.61 -27.75
N ARG A 365 1.17 -2.48 -27.50
CA ARG A 365 1.11 -1.32 -28.39
C ARG A 365 1.93 -0.16 -27.80
N PRO A 366 3.16 0.07 -28.29
CA PRO A 366 3.91 1.26 -27.89
C PRO A 366 3.25 2.51 -28.47
N VAL A 367 3.06 3.54 -27.63
CA VAL A 367 2.48 4.83 -28.03
C VAL A 367 3.50 5.92 -27.72
N ILE A 368 4.06 6.54 -28.76
CA ILE A 368 5.00 7.65 -28.61
C ILE A 368 4.25 8.97 -28.81
N ASP A 369 4.25 9.80 -27.78
CA ASP A 369 3.70 11.16 -27.84
C ASP A 369 4.64 12.06 -28.64
N ARG A 370 4.51 12.04 -29.98
CA ARG A 370 5.16 13.01 -30.87
C ARG A 370 4.29 14.27 -30.94
N ASN A 371 4.73 15.34 -30.30
CA ASN A 371 4.13 16.68 -30.41
C ASN A 371 2.62 16.75 -30.08
N GLY A 372 2.08 15.86 -29.23
CA GLY A 372 0.64 15.86 -28.88
C GLY A 372 -0.28 15.27 -29.96
N LEU A 373 0.25 14.61 -31.00
CA LEU A 373 -0.53 14.12 -32.16
C LEU A 373 -1.05 12.68 -32.01
N THR A 374 -0.52 11.90 -31.07
CA THR A 374 -1.10 10.59 -30.70
C THR A 374 -1.00 10.44 -29.20
N GLN A 375 -2.03 10.89 -28.52
CA GLN A 375 -2.12 10.68 -27.09
C GLN A 375 -2.71 9.29 -26.83
N LEU A 376 -2.34 8.69 -25.72
CA LEU A 376 -2.86 7.40 -25.27
C LEU A 376 -4.41 7.27 -25.41
N PRO A 377 -5.22 8.34 -25.18
CA PRO A 377 -6.66 8.36 -25.48
C PRO A 377 -7.05 8.12 -26.96
N ASP A 378 -6.25 8.60 -27.93
CA ASP A 378 -6.55 8.41 -29.35
C ASP A 378 -6.34 6.95 -29.75
N ALA A 379 -5.23 6.36 -29.30
CA ALA A 379 -4.93 4.96 -29.52
C ALA A 379 -6.04 4.06 -28.95
N LEU A 380 -6.52 4.34 -27.73
CA LEU A 380 -7.64 3.60 -27.14
C LEU A 380 -8.90 3.63 -28.02
N ARG A 381 -9.24 4.79 -28.60
CA ARG A 381 -10.43 4.91 -29.46
C ARG A 381 -10.28 4.12 -30.77
N THR A 382 -9.08 4.09 -31.34
CA THR A 382 -8.81 3.38 -32.59
C THR A 382 -8.96 1.87 -32.47
N PHE A 383 -8.59 1.29 -31.33
CA PHE A 383 -8.59 -0.18 -31.12
C PHE A 383 -9.81 -0.70 -30.34
N GLY A 384 -10.71 0.18 -29.89
CA GLY A 384 -11.97 -0.20 -29.23
C GLY A 384 -13.01 -0.78 -30.19
N PRO A 385 -14.23 -1.10 -29.71
CA PRO A 385 -14.80 -0.75 -28.40
C PRO A 385 -14.34 -1.66 -27.24
N TRP A 386 -14.42 -1.15 -26.01
CA TRP A 386 -13.90 -1.80 -24.78
C TRP A 386 -15.02 -2.20 -23.79
N THR A 387 -16.08 -2.84 -24.28
CA THR A 387 -17.34 -3.03 -23.53
C THR A 387 -17.33 -4.18 -22.52
N ASP A 388 -16.31 -5.06 -22.52
CA ASP A 388 -16.14 -6.09 -21.49
C ASP A 388 -14.66 -6.27 -21.08
N CYS A 389 -14.07 -5.22 -20.52
CA CYS A 389 -12.71 -5.28 -19.99
C CYS A 389 -12.60 -4.70 -18.58
N ASP A 390 -11.63 -5.22 -17.84
CA ASP A 390 -11.10 -4.55 -16.66
C ASP A 390 -9.89 -3.74 -17.10
N ALA A 391 -9.82 -2.48 -16.70
CA ALA A 391 -8.75 -1.58 -17.06
C ALA A 391 -7.81 -1.34 -15.88
N CYS A 392 -6.51 -1.43 -16.10
CA CYS A 392 -5.48 -1.07 -15.13
C CYS A 392 -4.64 0.09 -15.68
N VAL A 393 -4.46 1.15 -14.87
CA VAL A 393 -3.74 2.36 -15.29
C VAL A 393 -2.61 2.68 -14.33
N ALA A 394 -1.39 2.80 -14.84
CA ALA A 394 -0.20 3.08 -14.03
C ALA A 394 0.76 4.08 -14.68
N GLY A 395 1.16 5.12 -13.96
CA GLY A 395 2.11 6.11 -14.48
C GLY A 395 2.00 7.46 -13.80
N PRO A 396 2.51 8.53 -14.42
CA PRO A 396 2.44 9.87 -13.85
C PRO A 396 0.99 10.36 -13.65
N PRO A 397 0.74 11.26 -12.67
CA PRO A 397 -0.58 11.84 -12.39
C PRO A 397 -1.39 12.28 -13.60
N GLY A 398 -0.74 13.00 -14.53
CA GLY A 398 -1.39 13.50 -15.72
C GLY A 398 -1.88 12.38 -16.64
N LEU A 399 -1.10 11.31 -16.78
CA LEU A 399 -1.46 10.13 -17.57
C LEU A 399 -2.62 9.39 -16.94
N ILE A 400 -2.59 9.14 -15.62
CA ILE A 400 -3.69 8.43 -14.96
C ILE A 400 -5.00 9.19 -15.13
N ARG A 401 -5.01 10.52 -14.90
CA ARG A 401 -6.23 11.33 -15.09
C ARG A 401 -6.73 11.31 -16.53
N SER A 402 -5.86 11.46 -17.53
CA SER A 402 -6.28 11.46 -18.94
C SER A 402 -6.75 10.09 -19.41
N ALA A 403 -6.07 9.01 -19.01
CA ALA A 403 -6.43 7.64 -19.31
C ALA A 403 -7.78 7.24 -18.69
N VAL A 404 -8.00 7.55 -17.41
CA VAL A 404 -9.30 7.27 -16.74
C VAL A 404 -10.44 8.00 -17.44
N LYS A 405 -10.24 9.26 -17.83
CA LYS A 405 -11.23 10.01 -18.61
C LYS A 405 -11.53 9.32 -19.95
N ALA A 406 -10.50 8.96 -20.71
CA ALA A 406 -10.63 8.32 -22.01
C ALA A 406 -11.31 6.95 -21.94
N LEU A 407 -10.99 6.14 -20.93
CA LEU A 407 -11.62 4.84 -20.69
C LEU A 407 -13.12 4.96 -20.43
N ARG A 408 -13.52 5.97 -19.63
CA ARG A 408 -14.95 6.23 -19.36
C ARG A 408 -15.69 6.71 -20.62
N GLU A 409 -15.07 7.57 -21.41
CA GLU A 409 -15.61 8.01 -22.71
C GLU A 409 -15.74 6.83 -23.70
N ALA A 410 -14.84 5.83 -23.60
CA ALA A 410 -14.89 4.60 -24.39
C ALA A 410 -15.84 3.51 -23.83
N GLY A 411 -16.58 3.81 -22.75
CA GLY A 411 -17.62 2.93 -22.20
C GLY A 411 -17.16 1.98 -21.07
N VAL A 412 -15.92 2.09 -20.58
CA VAL A 412 -15.45 1.30 -19.43
C VAL A 412 -16.04 1.86 -18.14
N SER A 413 -16.75 1.03 -17.38
CA SER A 413 -17.38 1.46 -16.14
C SER A 413 -16.36 1.76 -15.04
N ARG A 414 -16.68 2.71 -14.15
CA ARG A 414 -15.73 3.27 -13.16
C ARG A 414 -15.17 2.19 -12.22
N GLU A 415 -16.00 1.27 -11.77
CA GLU A 415 -15.63 0.14 -10.90
C GLU A 415 -14.71 -0.89 -11.57
N ARG A 416 -14.61 -0.85 -12.90
CA ARG A 416 -13.71 -1.71 -13.69
C ARG A 416 -12.39 -1.01 -14.03
N ILE A 417 -12.21 0.25 -13.65
CA ILE A 417 -10.97 1.00 -13.84
C ILE A 417 -10.20 1.01 -12.53
N ARG A 418 -9.02 0.39 -12.54
CA ARG A 418 -8.13 0.27 -11.39
C ARG A 418 -6.88 1.10 -11.59
N HIS A 419 -6.52 1.86 -10.57
CA HIS A 419 -5.25 2.57 -10.48
C HIS A 419 -5.00 2.86 -9.01
N ASP A 420 -3.74 2.91 -8.60
CA ASP A 420 -3.42 3.36 -7.25
C ASP A 420 -3.45 4.90 -7.17
N ALA A 421 -3.82 5.43 -6.00
CA ALA A 421 -4.00 6.85 -5.80
C ALA A 421 -2.67 7.61 -5.94
N VAL A 422 -2.65 8.56 -6.86
CA VAL A 422 -1.43 9.34 -7.16
C VAL A 422 -1.06 10.31 -6.03
N GLU A 423 -2.04 10.74 -5.25
CA GLU A 423 -1.83 11.65 -4.11
C GLU A 423 -1.17 10.96 -2.90
N GLU A 424 -1.27 9.63 -2.80
CA GLU A 424 -0.54 8.82 -1.81
C GLU A 424 0.90 8.51 -2.26
N LEU A 425 1.16 8.59 -3.58
CA LEU A 425 2.44 8.27 -4.22
C LEU A 425 3.29 9.50 -4.56
N VAL A 426 2.70 10.70 -4.58
CA VAL A 426 3.36 11.97 -4.87
C VAL A 426 3.19 12.89 -3.68
N VAL A 427 4.20 12.95 -2.82
CA VAL A 427 4.45 14.17 -2.05
C VAL A 427 5.06 15.16 -3.04
N PRO A 428 4.42 16.30 -3.36
CA PRO A 428 5.07 17.31 -4.17
C PRO A 428 6.23 17.86 -3.36
N GLY A 429 7.46 17.54 -3.78
CA GLY A 429 8.60 18.38 -3.45
C GLY A 429 8.44 19.67 -4.26
N ARG A 430 7.88 20.70 -3.63
CA ARG A 430 8.16 22.09 -3.98
C ARG A 430 8.50 22.82 -2.70
#